data_AF-A0A0D2UCJ7-F1
#
_entry.id   AF-A0A0D2UCJ7-F1
#
_cell.length_a   1.000
_cell.length_b   1.000
_cell.length_c   1.000
_cell.angle_alpha   90.00
_cell.angle_beta   90.00
_cell.angle_gamma   90.00
#
_symmetry.space_group_name_H-M   'P 1'
#
loop_
_entity.id
_entity.type
_entity.pdbx_description
1 polymer ?
#
loop_
_entity_poly.entity_id
_entity_poly.type
_entity_poly.pdbx_seq_one_letter_code
_entity_poly.pdbx_strand_id
1 'polypeptide(L)'
;MAEGAGEEKKKFSIWDLPDVPMGQLPPHLELQRSRVSCNKDAPIHTESIQYSGAYASMGIDNGSRLDRFSNNFRVEVVRLNEDDMEFDMIVIDAAIANSFRRILIAEKMISQMKRTPLFSNSMFSVKEVVHVLQG
;
A
#
# COMPACT_ATOMS: atom_id res chain seq x y z
N MET A 1 -49.42 11.02 50.29
CA MET A 1 -49.28 9.74 49.58
C MET A 1 -48.19 9.94 48.54
N ALA A 2 -47.05 9.32 48.77
CA ALA A 2 -45.90 9.31 47.86
C ALA A 2 -46.09 8.20 46.83
N GLU A 3 -45.52 8.40 45.63
CA GLU A 3 -45.07 7.42 44.61
C GLU A 3 -45.15 8.12 43.26
N GLY A 4 -44.14 8.18 42.40
CA GLY A 4 -42.76 7.74 42.41
C GLY A 4 -42.25 8.15 41.03
N ALA A 5 -41.40 9.19 40.98
CA ALA A 5 -40.85 9.67 39.72
C ALA A 5 -39.90 8.60 39.18
N GLY A 6 -40.27 7.97 38.05
CA GLY A 6 -39.45 6.99 37.39
C GLY A 6 -38.12 7.59 36.98
N GLU A 7 -37.03 7.12 37.58
CA GLU A 7 -35.68 7.47 37.19
C GLU A 7 -35.42 6.96 35.76
N GLU A 8 -35.35 7.89 34.81
CA GLU A 8 -34.81 7.60 33.48
C GLU A 8 -33.36 7.15 33.64
N LYS A 9 -33.13 5.84 33.51
CA LYS A 9 -31.79 5.27 33.45
C LYS A 9 -31.09 5.85 32.22
N LYS A 10 -30.28 6.89 32.43
CA LYS A 10 -29.35 7.41 31.43
C LYS A 10 -28.52 6.22 30.93
N LYS A 11 -28.70 5.90 29.65
CA LYS A 11 -27.94 4.88 28.95
C LYS A 11 -26.48 5.31 28.98
N PHE A 12 -25.71 4.79 29.92
CA PHE A 12 -24.29 5.06 30.02
C PHE A 12 -23.63 4.47 28.78
N SER A 13 -23.14 5.33 27.89
CA SER A 13 -22.42 4.86 26.72
C SER A 13 -20.96 4.61 27.13
N ILE A 14 -20.40 3.49 26.67
CA ILE A 14 -19.00 3.13 26.95
C ILE A 14 -18.03 4.22 26.43
N TRP A 15 -18.51 5.08 25.54
CA TRP A 15 -17.77 6.19 24.95
C TRP A 15 -17.67 7.43 25.84
N ASP A 16 -18.46 7.51 26.92
CA ASP A 16 -18.46 8.64 27.86
C ASP A 16 -17.45 8.47 29.01
N LEU A 17 -16.67 7.38 29.02
CA LEU A 17 -15.63 7.18 30.03
C LEU A 17 -14.40 8.04 29.73
N PRO A 18 -13.81 8.70 30.75
CA PRO A 18 -12.61 9.54 30.59
C PRO A 18 -11.36 8.75 30.19
N ASP A 19 -11.38 7.42 30.31
CA ASP A 19 -10.28 6.51 30.00
C ASP A 19 -10.29 6.03 28.53
N VAL A 20 -11.32 6.39 27.75
CA VAL A 20 -11.39 6.04 26.33
C VAL A 20 -10.80 7.18 25.51
N PRO A 21 -9.61 7.02 24.91
CA PRO A 21 -9.00 8.05 24.08
C PRO A 21 -9.88 8.26 22.83
N MET A 22 -10.73 9.28 22.88
CA MET A 22 -11.57 9.65 21.74
C MET A 22 -10.70 10.20 20.61
N GLY A 23 -10.54 9.42 19.54
CA GLY A 23 -10.06 9.92 18.25
C GLY A 23 -8.55 10.14 18.10
N GLN A 24 -7.72 9.82 19.10
CA GLN A 24 -6.26 9.84 18.98
C GLN A 24 -5.67 8.47 19.32
N LEU A 25 -4.94 7.89 18.37
CA LEU A 25 -4.21 6.66 18.62
C LEU A 25 -3.05 6.94 19.60
N PRO A 26 -2.75 6.01 20.52
CA PRO A 26 -1.53 6.01 21.29
C PRO A 26 -0.28 6.21 20.41
N PRO A 27 0.77 6.92 20.89
CA PRO A 27 1.95 7.25 20.08
C PRO A 27 2.66 6.04 19.45
N HIS A 28 2.66 4.90 20.13
CA HIS A 28 3.29 3.67 19.64
C HIS A 28 2.52 3.05 18.46
N LEU A 29 1.18 3.17 18.43
CA LEU A 29 0.35 2.67 17.33
C LEU A 29 0.43 3.59 16.11
N GLU A 30 0.51 4.91 16.30
CA GLU A 30 0.76 5.84 15.20
C GLU A 30 2.13 5.60 14.55
N LEU A 31 3.15 5.33 15.36
CA LEU A 31 4.48 5.01 14.85
C LEU A 31 4.46 3.72 14.03
N GLN A 32 3.80 2.67 14.54
CA GLN A 32 3.62 1.40 13.83
C GLN A 32 2.80 1.54 12.53
N ARG A 33 1.81 2.45 12.49
CA ARG A 33 1.00 2.68 11.30
C ARG A 33 1.73 3.49 10.22
N SER A 34 2.57 4.43 10.62
CA SER A 34 3.18 5.41 9.71
C SER A 34 4.57 5.03 9.21
N ARG A 35 5.31 4.20 9.94
CA ARG A 35 6.72 3.91 9.65
C ARG A 35 7.03 2.42 9.75
N VAL A 36 7.82 1.96 8.78
CA VAL A 36 8.51 0.68 8.85
C VAL A 36 9.83 0.91 9.60
N SER A 37 10.11 0.14 10.65
CA SER A 37 11.38 0.26 11.39
C SER A 37 12.35 -0.83 10.97
N CYS A 38 13.59 -0.43 10.66
CA CYS A 38 14.66 -1.34 10.27
C CYS A 38 15.52 -1.69 11.50
N ASN A 39 15.26 -2.84 12.13
CA ASN A 39 16.11 -3.36 13.19
C ASN A 39 17.26 -4.21 12.63
N LYS A 40 18.24 -4.55 13.47
CA LYS A 40 19.40 -5.38 13.10
C LYS A 40 19.01 -6.79 12.67
N ASP A 41 17.96 -7.34 13.28
CA ASP A 41 17.51 -8.71 13.02
C ASP A 41 16.56 -8.79 11.82
N ALA A 42 15.45 -8.05 11.87
CA ALA A 42 14.45 -8.02 10.81
C ALA A 42 13.68 -6.68 10.79
N PRO A 43 13.13 -6.27 9.64
CA PRO A 43 12.19 -5.16 9.56
C PRO A 43 10.93 -5.46 10.38
N ILE A 44 10.46 -4.47 11.12
CA ILE A 44 9.20 -4.53 11.88
C ILE A 44 8.19 -3.54 11.29
N HIS A 45 6.90 -3.82 11.46
CA HIS A 45 5.79 -3.01 10.93
C HIS A 45 5.75 -2.93 9.40
N THR A 46 5.98 -4.05 8.72
CA THR A 46 5.97 -4.15 7.25
C THR A 46 4.56 -4.24 6.66
N GLU A 47 3.56 -4.53 7.48
CA GLU A 47 2.17 -4.72 7.06
C GLU A 47 1.38 -3.40 7.05
N SER A 48 0.54 -3.23 6.02
CA SER A 48 -0.35 -2.07 5.87
C SER A 48 -1.65 -2.31 6.63
N ILE A 49 -1.79 -1.73 7.83
CA ILE A 49 -3.01 -1.81 8.64
C ILE A 49 -3.95 -0.64 8.25
N GLN A 50 -4.60 -0.76 7.09
CA GLN A 50 -5.47 0.29 6.54
C GLN A 50 -6.95 -0.11 6.39
N TYR A 51 -7.35 -1.27 6.92
CA TYR A 51 -8.76 -1.68 6.91
C TYR A 51 -9.61 -0.77 7.81
N SER A 52 -10.85 -0.47 7.38
CA SER A 52 -11.80 0.43 8.04
C SER A 52 -12.04 0.10 9.52
N GLY A 53 -12.02 -1.18 9.89
CA GLY A 53 -12.24 -1.62 11.27
C GLY A 53 -11.00 -1.65 12.17
N ALA A 54 -9.80 -1.38 11.65
CA ALA A 54 -8.55 -1.57 12.41
C ALA A 54 -8.49 -0.76 13.72
N TYR A 55 -9.14 0.42 13.75
CA TYR A 55 -9.16 1.31 14.90
C TYR A 55 -10.59 1.77 15.27
N ALA A 56 -11.60 0.99 14.86
CA ALA A 56 -13.01 1.31 15.14
C ALA A 56 -13.29 1.37 16.65
N SER A 57 -12.62 0.54 17.44
CA SER A 57 -12.70 0.56 18.92
C SER A 57 -12.13 1.83 19.56
N MET A 58 -11.35 2.61 18.83
CA MET A 58 -10.80 3.91 19.26
C MET A 58 -11.52 5.10 18.60
N GLY A 59 -12.63 4.83 17.89
CA GLY A 59 -13.40 5.85 17.19
C GLY A 59 -12.72 6.44 15.95
N ILE A 60 -11.71 5.77 15.41
CA ILE A 60 -10.93 6.26 14.27
C ILE A 60 -11.43 5.59 12.99
N ASP A 61 -12.03 6.40 12.13
CA ASP A 61 -12.47 5.98 10.81
C ASP A 61 -11.27 5.90 9.86
N ASN A 62 -10.82 4.67 9.62
CA ASN A 62 -9.77 4.36 8.64
C ASN A 62 -10.36 4.05 7.24
N GLY A 63 -11.64 4.40 7.00
CA GLY A 63 -12.31 4.17 5.72
C GLY A 63 -11.57 4.82 4.55
N SER A 64 -11.29 4.01 3.52
CA SER A 64 -10.62 4.45 2.29
C SER A 64 -11.57 5.33 1.46
N ARG A 65 -11.58 6.63 1.75
CA ARG A 65 -12.28 7.60 0.92
C ARG A 65 -11.40 7.90 -0.30
N LEU A 66 -11.85 7.45 -1.47
CA LEU A 66 -11.19 7.70 -2.75
C LEU A 66 -10.91 9.19 -2.96
N ASP A 67 -11.82 10.05 -2.49
CA ASP A 67 -11.65 11.50 -2.47
C ASP A 67 -10.42 11.98 -1.69
N ARG A 68 -10.16 11.40 -0.49
CA ARG A 68 -8.94 11.70 0.28
C ARG A 68 -7.69 11.21 -0.44
N PHE A 69 -7.76 10.04 -1.09
CA PHE A 69 -6.65 9.51 -1.87
C PHE A 69 -6.33 10.44 -3.05
N SER A 70 -7.32 10.84 -3.85
CA SER A 70 -7.13 11.72 -5.00
C SER A 70 -6.59 13.11 -4.63
N ASN A 71 -6.99 13.65 -3.48
CA ASN A 71 -6.51 14.96 -3.01
C ASN A 71 -5.08 14.93 -2.45
N ASN A 72 -4.63 13.79 -1.94
CA ASN A 72 -3.34 13.65 -1.27
C ASN A 72 -2.27 12.96 -2.13
N PHE A 73 -2.68 12.17 -3.13
CA PHE A 73 -1.77 11.50 -4.04
C PHE A 73 -1.01 12.52 -4.90
N ARG A 74 0.32 12.42 -4.90
CA ARG A 74 1.20 13.32 -5.66
C ARG A 74 2.31 12.51 -6.30
N VAL A 75 2.73 12.95 -7.48
CA VAL A 75 3.88 12.40 -8.20
C VAL A 75 4.86 13.54 -8.45
N GLU A 76 6.09 13.35 -7.99
CA GLU A 76 7.16 14.33 -8.14
C GLU A 76 8.25 13.75 -9.04
N VAL A 77 8.53 14.39 -10.18
CA VAL A 77 9.58 13.94 -11.09
C VAL A 77 10.91 14.50 -10.62
N VAL A 78 11.82 13.61 -10.21
CA VAL A 78 13.14 13.96 -9.68
C VAL A 78 14.13 14.18 -10.82
N ARG A 79 14.10 13.30 -11.82
CA ARG A 79 15.00 13.36 -12.98
C ARG A 79 14.30 12.81 -14.22
N LEU A 80 14.53 13.47 -15.34
CA LEU A 80 14.10 13.03 -16.66
C LEU A 80 15.28 13.11 -17.63
N ASN A 81 15.74 11.96 -18.10
CA ASN A 81 16.74 11.81 -19.16
C ASN A 81 16.05 11.20 -20.40
N GLU A 82 16.79 11.04 -21.50
CA GLU A 82 16.24 10.46 -22.75
C GLU A 82 15.80 9.00 -22.57
N ASP A 83 16.57 8.20 -21.84
CA ASP A 83 16.31 6.75 -21.66
C ASP A 83 15.70 6.40 -20.29
N ASP A 84 15.83 7.29 -19.30
CA ASP A 84 15.51 7.01 -17.90
C ASP A 84 14.65 8.12 -17.27
N MET A 85 13.68 7.72 -16.44
CA MET A 85 12.84 8.63 -15.67
C MET A 85 12.80 8.19 -14.21
N GLU A 86 13.06 9.14 -13.30
CA GLU A 86 12.96 8.94 -11.85
C GLU A 86 11.86 9.84 -11.29
N PHE A 87 10.90 9.23 -10.60
CA PHE A 87 9.78 9.91 -10.00
C PHE A 87 9.40 9.27 -8.67
N ASP A 88 8.97 10.09 -7.73
CA ASP A 88 8.46 9.68 -6.43
C ASP A 88 6.94 9.67 -6.44
N MET A 89 6.35 8.61 -5.90
CA MET A 89 4.91 8.49 -5.69
C MET A 89 4.61 8.64 -4.20
N ILE A 90 3.92 9.71 -3.81
CA ILE A 90 3.61 10.05 -2.43
C ILE A 90 2.16 9.66 -2.13
N VAL A 91 1.92 9.11 -0.93
CA VAL A 91 0.59 8.69 -0.44
C VAL A 91 -0.02 7.55 -1.26
N ILE A 92 0.80 6.57 -1.66
CA ILE A 92 0.33 5.34 -2.34
C ILE A 92 0.63 4.10 -1.50
N ASP A 93 -0.27 3.11 -1.55
CA ASP A 93 -0.02 1.81 -0.92
C ASP A 93 0.98 0.98 -1.75
N ALA A 94 1.80 0.19 -1.05
CA ALA A 94 2.82 -0.66 -1.67
C ALA A 94 2.22 -1.65 -2.68
N ALA A 95 1.00 -2.13 -2.48
CA ALA A 95 0.33 -3.04 -3.41
C ALA A 95 0.03 -2.38 -4.77
N ILE A 96 -0.39 -1.10 -4.76
CA ILE A 96 -0.70 -0.35 -5.98
C ILE A 96 0.60 0.01 -6.72
N ALA A 97 1.60 0.51 -5.99
CA ALA A 97 2.92 0.80 -6.57
C ALA A 97 3.56 -0.45 -7.20
N ASN A 98 3.49 -1.59 -6.51
CA ASN A 98 3.98 -2.87 -7.04
C ASN A 98 3.16 -3.34 -8.26
N SER A 99 1.86 -3.04 -8.31
CA SER A 99 1.03 -3.33 -9.48
C SER A 99 1.49 -2.54 -10.71
N PHE A 100 1.77 -1.24 -10.56
CA PHE A 100 2.34 -0.44 -11.65
C PHE A 100 3.69 -0.97 -12.09
N ARG A 101 4.59 -1.34 -11.16
CA ARG A 101 5.85 -1.99 -11.50
C ARG A 101 5.64 -3.25 -12.35
N ARG A 102 4.70 -4.12 -11.98
CA ARG A 102 4.40 -5.35 -12.73
C ARG A 102 3.85 -5.05 -14.12
N ILE A 103 2.97 -4.04 -14.25
CA ILE A 103 2.40 -3.63 -15.53
C ILE A 103 3.50 -3.09 -16.46
N LEU A 104 4.34 -2.17 -15.97
CA LEU A 104 5.42 -1.58 -16.76
C LEU A 104 6.41 -2.63 -17.28
N ILE A 105 6.76 -3.63 -16.46
CA ILE A 105 7.62 -4.75 -16.88
C ILE A 105 6.92 -5.59 -17.94
N ALA A 106 5.65 -5.93 -17.74
CA ALA A 106 4.89 -6.77 -18.66
C ALA A 106 4.66 -6.08 -20.02
N GLU A 107 4.33 -4.80 -20.03
CA GLU A 107 4.10 -4.04 -21.25
C GLU A 107 5.38 -3.91 -22.07
N LYS A 108 6.52 -3.65 -21.41
CA LYS A 108 7.84 -3.67 -22.05
C LYS A 108 8.10 -5.03 -22.70
N MET A 109 7.83 -6.13 -22.01
CA MET A 109 8.00 -7.49 -22.54
C MET A 109 7.10 -7.78 -23.75
N ILE A 110 5.81 -7.43 -23.67
CA ILE A 110 4.85 -7.64 -24.76
C ILE A 110 5.24 -6.80 -25.99
N SER A 111 5.68 -5.56 -25.79
CA SER A 111 6.12 -4.72 -26.91
C SER A 111 7.37 -5.26 -27.60
N GLN A 112 8.32 -5.87 -26.86
CA GLN A 112 9.51 -6.49 -27.45
C GLN A 112 9.17 -7.77 -28.21
N MET A 113 8.30 -8.62 -27.65
CA MET A 113 7.82 -9.84 -28.32
C MET A 113 7.07 -9.53 -29.62
N LYS A 114 6.23 -8.48 -29.64
CA LYS A 114 5.52 -8.07 -30.86
C LYS A 114 6.44 -7.49 -31.94
N ARG A 115 7.56 -6.88 -31.56
CA ARG A 115 8.53 -6.28 -32.49
C ARG A 115 9.46 -7.29 -33.15
N THR A 116 9.51 -8.54 -32.69
CA THR A 116 10.18 -9.63 -33.39
C THR A 116 9.19 -10.37 -34.28
N PRO A 117 9.03 -9.99 -35.57
CA PRO A 117 8.28 -10.84 -36.49
C PRO A 117 9.03 -12.17 -36.62
N LEU A 118 8.32 -13.29 -36.41
CA LEU A 118 8.78 -14.63 -36.74
C LEU A 118 8.90 -14.77 -38.26
N PHE A 119 9.89 -14.11 -38.88
CA PHE A 119 10.36 -14.51 -40.21
C PHE A 119 11.26 -15.73 -40.04
N SER A 120 10.62 -16.88 -39.82
CA SER A 120 11.18 -18.17 -40.21
C SER A 120 10.94 -18.32 -41.70
N ASN A 121 12.02 -18.24 -42.49
CA ASN A 121 12.19 -19.11 -43.64
C ASN A 121 13.68 -19.42 -43.84
N SER A 122 13.99 -20.69 -43.57
CA SER A 122 15.08 -21.53 -44.07
C SER A 122 16.46 -20.88 -44.26
N MET A 123 17.38 -21.15 -43.33
CA MET A 123 18.73 -21.67 -43.58
C MET A 123 19.61 -21.37 -42.35
N PHE A 124 19.92 -22.41 -41.59
CA PHE A 124 21.16 -22.52 -40.82
C PHE A 124 21.39 -21.50 -39.66
N SER A 125 20.69 -21.67 -38.54
CA SER A 125 21.28 -21.40 -37.21
C SER A 125 20.49 -22.11 -36.11
N VAL A 126 20.73 -23.41 -35.98
CA VAL A 126 20.92 -23.99 -34.66
C VAL A 126 22.36 -23.63 -34.29
N LYS A 127 22.58 -22.47 -33.68
CA LYS A 127 23.82 -22.18 -32.97
C LYS A 127 23.49 -21.95 -31.51
N GLU A 128 23.84 -22.97 -30.74
CA GLU A 128 24.15 -22.93 -29.31
C GLU A 128 23.04 -22.55 -28.33
N VAL A 129 22.12 -23.51 -28.15
CA VAL A 129 21.84 -24.00 -26.80
C VAL A 129 22.96 -24.98 -26.40
N VAL A 130 24.19 -24.50 -26.27
CA VAL A 130 25.32 -25.21 -25.63
C VAL A 130 26.21 -24.17 -24.97
N HIS A 131 25.76 -23.65 -23.84
CA HIS A 131 26.64 -23.07 -22.82
C HIS A 131 26.25 -23.66 -21.46
N VAL A 132 26.18 -24.99 -21.44
CA VAL A 132 26.24 -25.80 -20.23
C VAL A 132 27.16 -26.96 -20.61
N LEU A 133 28.22 -27.17 -19.83
CA LEU A 133 29.40 -28.03 -20.09
C LEU A 133 30.60 -27.34 -20.75
N GLN A 134 31.10 -26.27 -20.13
CA GLN A 134 32.54 -26.19 -19.83
C GLN A 134 32.75 -25.30 -18.60
N GLY A 135 33.38 -25.91 -17.59
CA GLY A 135 33.47 -25.50 -16.19
C GLY A 135 33.55 -26.75 -15.36
#